data_AF-X0XDL2-F1
#
_entry.id   AF-X0XDL2-F1
#
_cell.length_a   1.000
_cell.length_b   1.000
_cell.length_c   1.000
_cell.angle_alpha   90.00
_cell.angle_beta   90.00
_cell.angle_gamma   90.00
#
_symmetry.space_group_name_H-M   'P 1'
#
loop_
_entity.id
_entity.type
_entity.pdbx_description
1 polymer ?
#
loop_
_entity_poly.entity_id
_entity_poly.type
_entity_poly.pdbx_seq_one_letter_code
_entity_poly.pdbx_strand_id
1 'polypeptide(L)'
;DAHSAFQTIELIMAKFLIERFAVSEKYIKKREKWIWPQEIEEIQKTLDDDTVIIVYANVNRENIVQIAITKKGITGKEVSRKSFVQSSIDKYDTQIKTLLINQRNLSENKNDFNNIINYYGSLLREPPLQDRRGRGVDIYRLTENQHKVNAKEIGRVLYELLIKPMEEQIKDKKNLIIVPGGILTFVPFGTLIDENGQYLVEKHSISYIQSLDIRKLIRKRKYDEDRKPLLAFGGAIYEDS
;
A
#
# COMPACT_ATOMS: atom_id res chain seq x y z
N ASP A 1 -17.76 -15.11 -14.59
CA ASP A 1 -17.32 -13.76 -14.22
C ASP A 1 -16.37 -13.82 -13.03
N ALA A 2 -15.08 -13.94 -13.31
CA ALA A 2 -14.04 -14.20 -12.31
C ALA A 2 -13.66 -12.95 -11.50
N HIS A 3 -14.29 -11.79 -11.73
CA HIS A 3 -13.95 -10.58 -10.99
C HIS A 3 -14.75 -10.47 -9.67
N SER A 4 -16.02 -10.90 -9.68
CA SER A 4 -16.92 -10.84 -8.51
C SER A 4 -16.57 -11.88 -7.43
N ALA A 5 -16.17 -13.10 -7.84
CA ALA A 5 -15.77 -14.15 -6.90
C ALA A 5 -14.48 -13.80 -6.12
N PHE A 6 -13.59 -13.00 -6.71
CA PHE A 6 -12.30 -12.64 -6.09
C PHE A 6 -12.43 -11.49 -5.10
N GLN A 7 -13.26 -10.47 -5.38
CA GLN A 7 -13.60 -9.46 -4.39
C GLN A 7 -14.33 -10.08 -3.19
N THR A 8 -15.18 -11.08 -3.47
CA THR A 8 -15.91 -11.83 -2.43
C THR A 8 -14.96 -12.61 -1.52
N ILE A 9 -13.91 -13.25 -2.05
CA ILE A 9 -12.91 -13.98 -1.24
C ILE A 9 -12.08 -13.04 -0.37
N GLU A 10 -11.62 -11.89 -0.89
CA GLU A 10 -10.86 -10.89 -0.12
C GLU A 10 -11.72 -10.23 0.98
N LEU A 11 -12.98 -9.92 0.68
CA LEU A 11 -13.95 -9.41 1.68
C LEU A 11 -14.27 -10.46 2.74
N ILE A 12 -14.38 -11.73 2.36
CA ILE A 12 -14.58 -12.84 3.31
C ILE A 12 -13.32 -13.04 4.16
N MET A 13 -12.12 -12.92 3.59
CA MET A 13 -10.84 -13.00 4.31
C MET A 13 -10.68 -11.84 5.31
N ALA A 14 -10.91 -10.61 4.89
CA ALA A 14 -10.86 -9.44 5.75
C ALA A 14 -11.95 -9.50 6.83
N LYS A 15 -13.18 -9.88 6.48
CA LYS A 15 -14.29 -10.07 7.42
C LYS A 15 -14.02 -11.20 8.42
N PHE A 16 -13.45 -12.33 7.96
CA PHE A 16 -13.07 -13.46 8.80
C PHE A 16 -11.89 -13.13 9.73
N LEU A 17 -10.90 -12.37 9.26
CA LEU A 17 -9.80 -11.89 10.11
C LEU A 17 -10.31 -10.90 11.16
N ILE A 18 -11.17 -9.95 10.79
CA ILE A 18 -11.86 -9.05 11.72
C ILE A 18 -12.68 -9.86 12.74
N GLU A 19 -13.47 -10.84 12.30
CA GLU A 19 -14.30 -11.69 13.17
C GLU A 19 -13.46 -12.57 14.12
N ARG A 20 -12.29 -13.05 13.67
CA ARG A 20 -11.35 -13.85 14.49
C ARG A 20 -10.55 -13.01 15.49
N PHE A 21 -10.29 -11.74 15.18
CA PHE A 21 -9.58 -10.81 16.08
C PHE A 21 -10.53 -9.95 16.95
N ALA A 22 -11.82 -9.85 16.60
CA ALA A 22 -12.82 -9.09 17.35
C ALA A 22 -13.65 -9.94 18.33
N VAL A 23 -13.64 -11.28 18.23
CA VAL A 23 -14.47 -12.14 19.07
C VAL A 23 -13.63 -13.14 19.84
N SER A 24 -13.78 -13.08 21.17
CA SER A 24 -13.23 -14.01 22.16
C SER A 24 -13.44 -15.49 21.76
N GLU A 25 -12.49 -16.34 22.18
CA GLU A 25 -12.23 -17.73 21.79
C GLU A 25 -13.41 -18.75 21.82
N LYS A 26 -14.64 -18.36 22.17
CA LYS A 26 -15.67 -19.29 22.64
C LYS A 26 -16.65 -19.83 21.59
N TYR A 27 -16.62 -19.38 20.33
CA TYR A 27 -17.66 -19.75 19.34
C TYR A 27 -17.11 -20.23 17.98
N ILE A 28 -16.14 -21.14 17.98
CA ILE A 28 -15.67 -21.78 16.74
C ILE A 28 -16.65 -22.91 16.37
N LYS A 29 -17.61 -22.66 15.46
CA LYS A 29 -18.50 -23.71 14.94
C LYS A 29 -17.74 -24.68 14.02
N LYS A 30 -17.97 -25.97 14.28
CA LYS A 30 -17.25 -27.17 13.86
C LYS A 30 -17.14 -27.45 12.34
N ARG A 31 -17.67 -26.60 11.44
CA ARG A 31 -17.60 -26.80 9.97
C ARG A 31 -16.69 -25.83 9.22
N GLU A 32 -16.27 -24.72 9.84
CA GLU A 32 -15.34 -23.74 9.23
C GLU A 32 -13.86 -24.06 9.51
N LYS A 33 -13.60 -25.10 10.31
CA LYS A 33 -12.27 -25.54 10.74
C LYS A 33 -11.44 -26.24 9.66
N TRP A 34 -12.00 -26.55 8.49
CA TRP A 34 -11.42 -27.52 7.56
C TRP A 34 -10.81 -26.98 6.26
N ILE A 35 -11.02 -25.71 5.89
CA ILE A 35 -10.59 -25.24 4.55
C ILE A 35 -9.33 -24.32 4.59
N TRP A 36 -8.89 -23.82 5.76
CA TRP A 36 -8.02 -22.60 5.75
C TRP A 36 -6.80 -22.46 6.71
N PRO A 37 -6.36 -23.43 7.54
CA PRO A 37 -5.07 -23.29 8.24
C PRO A 37 -3.85 -23.33 7.29
N GLN A 38 -3.94 -24.10 6.20
CA GLN A 38 -2.76 -24.50 5.43
C GLN A 38 -2.14 -23.37 4.59
N GLU A 39 -2.93 -22.52 3.93
CA GLU A 39 -2.40 -21.52 3.00
C GLU A 39 -1.65 -20.38 3.72
N ILE A 40 -2.14 -19.97 4.88
CA ILE A 40 -1.50 -18.95 5.72
C ILE A 40 -0.24 -19.51 6.37
N GLU A 41 -0.30 -20.74 6.90
CA GLU A 41 0.90 -21.42 7.39
C GLU A 41 1.94 -21.59 6.29
N GLU A 42 1.52 -21.86 5.05
CA GLU A 42 2.40 -21.92 3.88
C GLU A 42 3.06 -20.56 3.62
N ILE A 43 2.32 -19.45 3.62
CA ILE A 43 2.91 -18.10 3.51
C ILE A 43 3.94 -17.90 4.63
N GLN A 44 3.56 -18.13 5.88
CA GLN A 44 4.44 -17.90 7.03
C GLN A 44 5.70 -18.77 6.97
N LYS A 45 5.59 -20.04 6.57
CA LYS A 45 6.73 -20.96 6.38
C LYS A 45 7.68 -20.49 5.28
N THR A 46 7.17 -19.76 4.28
CA THR A 46 7.99 -19.23 3.18
C THR A 46 8.63 -17.87 3.47
N LEU A 47 8.24 -17.22 4.57
CA LEU A 47 8.79 -15.91 4.96
C LEU A 47 10.06 -16.08 5.79
N ASP A 48 11.07 -15.28 5.45
CA ASP A 48 12.25 -15.12 6.29
C ASP A 48 11.91 -14.33 7.56
N ASP A 49 12.69 -14.53 8.62
CA ASP A 49 12.46 -13.88 9.92
C ASP A 49 12.50 -12.35 9.86
N ASP A 50 13.27 -11.78 8.92
CA ASP A 50 13.42 -10.33 8.69
C ASP A 50 12.36 -9.74 7.74
N THR A 51 11.32 -10.51 7.36
CA THR A 51 10.28 -10.07 6.42
C THR A 51 8.92 -9.92 7.08
N VAL A 52 8.20 -8.86 6.70
CA VAL A 52 6.78 -8.66 7.02
C VAL A 52 6.00 -8.29 5.76
N ILE A 53 4.82 -8.89 5.62
CA ILE A 53 3.83 -8.49 4.61
C ILE A 53 2.78 -7.63 5.31
N ILE A 54 2.51 -6.43 4.81
CA ILE A 54 1.42 -5.56 5.27
C ILE A 54 0.33 -5.51 4.20
N VAL A 55 -0.87 -5.95 4.57
CA VAL A 55 -2.04 -5.96 3.70
C VAL A 55 -3.02 -4.87 4.11
N TYR A 56 -3.43 -4.05 3.15
CA TYR A 56 -4.45 -3.02 3.35
C TYR A 56 -5.77 -3.42 2.68
N ALA A 57 -6.83 -3.53 3.48
CA ALA A 57 -8.18 -3.84 3.03
C ALA A 57 -9.18 -2.75 3.48
N ASN A 58 -10.39 -2.79 2.92
CA ASN A 58 -11.46 -1.83 3.19
C ASN A 58 -11.07 -0.35 2.97
N VAL A 59 -10.11 -0.08 2.07
CA VAL A 59 -9.58 1.27 1.81
C VAL A 59 -10.65 2.25 1.32
N ASN A 60 -11.75 1.76 0.76
CA ASN A 60 -12.88 2.61 0.35
C ASN A 60 -13.81 3.00 1.51
N ARG A 61 -13.69 2.40 2.69
CA ARG A 61 -14.46 2.72 3.91
C ARG A 61 -13.74 3.73 4.79
N GLU A 62 -14.42 4.25 5.81
CA GLU A 62 -13.81 5.15 6.80
C GLU A 62 -12.66 4.47 7.57
N ASN A 63 -12.86 3.20 7.92
CA ASN A 63 -11.84 2.43 8.61
C ASN A 63 -11.10 1.52 7.64
N ILE A 64 -9.79 1.64 7.63
CA ILE A 64 -8.86 0.79 6.89
C ILE A 64 -8.50 -0.39 7.77
N VAL A 65 -8.53 -1.59 7.19
CA VAL A 65 -8.06 -2.81 7.87
C VAL A 65 -6.63 -3.03 7.45
N GLN A 66 -5.74 -3.19 8.43
CA GLN A 66 -4.32 -3.46 8.25
C GLN A 66 -4.00 -4.83 8.82
N ILE A 67 -3.32 -5.66 8.05
CA ILE A 67 -2.92 -7.01 8.49
C ILE A 67 -1.43 -7.17 8.26
N ALA A 68 -0.68 -7.41 9.34
CA ALA A 68 0.72 -7.80 9.29
C ALA A 68 0.86 -9.32 9.35
N ILE A 69 1.60 -9.88 8.40
CA ILE A 69 1.92 -11.31 8.32
C ILE A 69 3.43 -11.46 8.43
N THR A 70 3.87 -12.21 9.43
CA THR A 70 5.28 -12.57 9.66
C THR A 70 5.39 -14.08 9.81
N LYS A 71 6.62 -14.61 9.74
CA LYS A 71 6.88 -16.03 10.05
C LYS A 71 6.33 -16.46 11.42
N LYS A 72 6.35 -15.57 12.42
CA LYS A 72 5.94 -15.85 13.80
C LYS A 72 4.43 -15.78 14.03
N GLY A 73 3.72 -14.97 13.24
CA GLY A 73 2.30 -14.72 13.50
C GLY A 73 1.67 -13.69 12.57
N ILE A 74 0.38 -13.49 12.80
CA ILE A 74 -0.45 -12.51 12.09
C ILE A 74 -1.06 -11.55 13.10
N THR A 75 -1.12 -10.28 12.75
CA THR A 75 -1.77 -9.24 13.55
C THR A 75 -2.67 -8.40 12.66
N GLY A 76 -3.92 -8.18 13.07
CA GLY A 76 -4.85 -7.28 12.38
C GLY A 76 -5.19 -6.07 13.25
N LYS A 77 -5.32 -4.89 12.64
CA LYS A 77 -5.89 -3.69 13.27
C LYS A 77 -6.84 -2.98 12.31
N GLU A 78 -7.85 -2.34 12.90
CA GLU A 78 -8.75 -1.42 12.21
C GLU A 78 -8.35 0.02 12.58
N VAL A 79 -8.13 0.86 11.56
CA VAL A 79 -7.60 2.21 11.73
C VAL A 79 -8.51 3.19 11.01
N SER A 80 -9.08 4.14 11.75
CA SER A 80 -9.92 5.19 11.16
C SER A 80 -9.08 6.22 10.41
N ARG A 81 -9.49 6.56 9.19
CA ARG A 81 -8.86 7.63 8.40
C ARG A 81 -9.43 9.02 8.67
N LYS A 82 -10.40 9.15 9.57
CA LYS A 82 -11.18 10.39 9.76
C LYS A 82 -10.30 11.58 10.14
N SER A 83 -9.40 11.42 11.11
CA SER A 83 -8.49 12.48 11.55
C SER A 83 -7.51 12.89 10.44
N PHE A 84 -7.00 11.91 9.70
CA PHE A 84 -6.12 12.13 8.55
C PHE A 84 -6.81 12.98 7.47
N VAL A 85 -8.04 12.59 7.08
CA VAL A 85 -8.80 13.31 6.05
C VAL A 85 -9.10 14.73 6.52
N GLN A 86 -9.62 14.90 7.73
CA GLN A 86 -9.97 16.21 8.27
C GLN A 86 -8.76 17.15 8.28
N SER A 87 -7.66 16.74 8.93
CA SER A 87 -6.45 17.57 9.04
C SER A 87 -5.80 17.88 7.69
N SER A 88 -5.88 16.97 6.71
CA SER A 88 -5.34 17.19 5.37
C SER A 88 -6.20 18.15 4.56
N ILE A 89 -7.54 18.05 4.63
CA ILE A 89 -8.43 18.98 3.96
C ILE A 89 -8.31 20.37 4.59
N ASP A 90 -8.34 20.49 5.91
CA ASP A 90 -8.21 21.78 6.61
C ASP A 90 -6.96 22.56 6.18
N LYS A 91 -5.88 21.84 5.86
CA LYS A 91 -4.60 22.44 5.46
C LYS A 91 -4.43 22.62 3.96
N TYR A 92 -4.92 21.69 3.14
CA TYR A 92 -4.58 21.61 1.70
C TYR A 92 -5.77 21.72 0.74
N ASP A 93 -6.98 22.01 1.24
CA ASP A 93 -8.21 22.07 0.43
C ASP A 93 -8.06 22.90 -0.85
N THR A 94 -7.49 24.10 -0.74
CA THR A 94 -7.32 25.01 -1.89
C THR A 94 -6.38 24.42 -2.95
N GLN A 95 -5.25 23.85 -2.55
CA GLN A 95 -4.27 23.26 -3.46
C GLN A 95 -4.84 21.99 -4.11
N ILE A 96 -5.57 21.17 -3.35
CA ILE A 96 -6.26 19.98 -3.85
C ILE A 96 -7.31 20.38 -4.89
N LYS A 97 -8.18 21.35 -4.60
CA LYS A 97 -9.18 21.85 -5.55
C LYS A 97 -8.54 22.41 -6.83
N THR A 98 -7.46 23.17 -6.68
CA THR A 98 -6.71 23.72 -7.82
C THR A 98 -6.16 22.60 -8.71
N LEU A 99 -5.60 21.53 -8.11
CA LEU A 99 -5.12 20.37 -8.85
C LEU A 99 -6.25 19.68 -9.62
N LEU A 100 -7.41 19.47 -8.98
CA LEU A 100 -8.57 18.80 -9.59
C LEU A 100 -9.08 19.57 -10.82
N ILE A 101 -9.20 20.90 -10.71
CA ILE A 101 -9.59 21.78 -11.83
C ILE A 101 -8.60 21.65 -12.99
N ASN A 102 -7.30 21.72 -12.71
CA ASN A 102 -6.25 21.68 -13.74
C ASN A 102 -6.18 20.33 -14.46
N GLN A 103 -6.52 19.23 -13.79
CA GLN A 103 -6.55 17.90 -14.39
C GLN A 103 -7.79 17.63 -15.24
N ARG A 104 -8.69 18.63 -15.43
CA ARG A 104 -9.98 18.47 -16.12
C ARG A 104 -10.84 17.33 -15.57
N ASN A 105 -10.57 16.92 -14.33
CA ASN A 105 -11.43 16.04 -13.55
C ASN A 105 -12.58 16.92 -13.02
N LEU A 106 -13.50 17.27 -13.94
CA LEU A 106 -14.66 18.15 -13.70
C LEU A 106 -15.73 17.50 -12.81
N SER A 107 -15.61 16.20 -12.56
CA SER A 107 -16.37 15.53 -11.52
C SER A 107 -15.71 15.85 -10.20
N GLU A 108 -16.40 16.56 -9.31
CA GLU A 108 -16.16 16.52 -7.87
C GLU A 108 -15.93 15.05 -7.47
N ASN A 109 -14.67 14.63 -7.36
CA ASN A 109 -14.38 13.31 -6.82
C ASN A 109 -14.69 13.43 -5.34
N LYS A 110 -15.89 12.99 -4.93
CA LYS A 110 -16.43 13.13 -3.58
C LYS A 110 -15.62 12.40 -2.50
N ASN A 111 -14.50 11.78 -2.87
CA ASN A 111 -13.65 11.06 -1.94
C ASN A 111 -12.39 11.88 -1.64
N ASP A 112 -12.45 12.65 -0.56
CA ASP A 112 -11.35 13.46 -0.05
C ASP A 112 -10.08 12.66 0.18
N PHE A 113 -10.20 11.43 0.67
CA PHE A 113 -9.05 10.53 0.87
C PHE A 113 -8.31 10.27 -0.44
N ASN A 114 -9.05 10.04 -1.53
CA ASN A 114 -8.45 9.85 -2.84
C ASN A 114 -7.78 11.12 -3.37
N ASN A 115 -8.43 12.27 -3.15
CA ASN A 115 -7.91 13.56 -3.59
C ASN A 115 -6.60 13.90 -2.88
N ILE A 116 -6.51 13.64 -1.57
CA ILE A 116 -5.29 13.85 -0.78
C ILE A 116 -4.15 12.96 -1.28
N ILE A 117 -4.40 11.67 -1.54
CA ILE A 117 -3.37 10.75 -2.06
C ILE A 117 -2.87 11.21 -3.44
N ASN A 118 -3.78 11.61 -4.33
CA ASN A 118 -3.40 12.12 -5.65
C ASN A 118 -2.60 13.42 -5.54
N TYR A 119 -2.99 14.31 -4.63
CA TYR A 119 -2.26 15.53 -4.34
C TYR A 119 -0.86 15.23 -3.81
N TYR A 120 -0.72 14.31 -2.84
CA TYR A 120 0.57 13.83 -2.36
C TYR A 120 1.46 13.33 -3.51
N GLY A 121 0.92 12.46 -4.36
CA GLY A 121 1.63 11.97 -5.54
C GLY A 121 2.04 13.08 -6.50
N SER A 122 1.24 14.15 -6.62
CA SER A 122 1.59 15.32 -7.44
C SER A 122 2.73 16.16 -6.85
N LEU A 123 2.82 16.25 -5.52
CA LEU A 123 3.89 16.98 -4.82
C LEU A 123 5.26 16.29 -4.96
N LEU A 124 5.25 14.98 -5.15
CA LEU A 124 6.47 14.18 -5.34
C LEU A 124 6.97 14.17 -6.78
N ARG A 125 6.14 14.60 -7.74
CA ARG A 125 6.58 14.75 -9.14
C ARG A 125 7.34 16.06 -9.26
N GLU A 126 8.45 16.04 -10.00
CA GLU A 126 9.12 17.29 -10.35
C GLU A 126 8.13 18.20 -11.11
N PRO A 127 8.05 19.50 -10.76
CA PRO A 127 7.25 20.43 -11.53
C PRO A 127 7.76 20.42 -12.98
N PRO A 128 6.87 20.43 -14.00
CA PRO A 128 7.30 20.41 -15.38
C PRO A 128 8.26 21.57 -15.63
N LEU A 129 9.40 21.28 -16.26
CA LEU A 129 10.41 22.26 -16.68
C LEU A 129 9.82 23.21 -17.75
N GLN A 130 8.89 24.08 -17.37
CA GLN A 130 8.44 25.17 -18.23
C GLN A 130 9.47 26.29 -18.16
N ASP A 131 10.24 26.37 -19.24
CA ASP A 131 11.10 27.44 -19.71
C ASP A 131 11.73 28.34 -18.63
N ARG A 132 13.02 28.12 -18.37
CA ARG A 132 13.91 28.94 -17.51
C ARG A 132 14.16 30.35 -18.08
N ARG A 133 13.23 30.92 -18.85
CA ARG A 133 13.38 32.18 -19.57
C ARG A 133 12.17 33.07 -19.29
N GLY A 134 12.14 33.74 -18.13
CA GLY A 134 11.39 35.00 -18.05
C GLY A 134 10.59 35.30 -16.77
N ARG A 135 10.49 34.40 -15.78
CA ARG A 135 9.99 34.76 -14.45
C ARG A 135 11.04 34.41 -13.38
N GLY A 136 11.18 35.28 -12.39
CA GLY A 136 12.35 35.32 -11.50
C GLY A 136 12.66 33.99 -10.82
N VAL A 137 13.93 33.59 -10.87
CA VAL A 137 14.52 32.39 -10.24
C VAL A 137 14.10 32.24 -8.77
N ASP A 138 13.87 33.35 -8.07
CA ASP A 138 13.49 33.36 -6.66
C ASP A 138 12.05 32.88 -6.40
N ILE A 139 11.09 33.22 -7.27
CA ILE A 139 9.70 32.74 -7.13
C ILE A 139 9.66 31.22 -7.34
N TYR A 140 10.41 30.71 -8.32
CA TYR A 140 10.52 29.28 -8.56
C TYR A 140 11.10 28.54 -7.35
N ARG A 141 12.22 29.02 -6.78
CA ARG A 141 12.83 28.43 -5.58
C ARG A 141 11.88 28.41 -4.38
N LEU A 142 11.11 29.47 -4.16
CA LEU A 142 10.12 29.54 -3.08
C LEU A 142 8.99 28.51 -3.28
N THR A 143 8.46 28.39 -4.50
CA THR A 143 7.43 27.38 -4.80
C THR A 143 7.97 25.96 -4.67
N GLU A 144 9.16 25.68 -5.18
CA GLU A 144 9.79 24.36 -5.08
C GLU A 144 10.04 23.95 -3.62
N ASN A 145 10.48 24.89 -2.78
CA ASN A 145 10.66 24.65 -1.35
C ASN A 145 9.32 24.35 -0.67
N GLN A 146 8.25 25.09 -1.00
CA GLN A 146 6.93 24.84 -0.43
C GLN A 146 6.37 23.47 -0.87
N HIS A 147 6.59 23.06 -2.11
CA HIS A 147 6.20 21.74 -2.61
C HIS A 147 6.88 20.63 -1.81
N LYS A 148 8.19 20.74 -1.57
CA LYS A 148 8.95 19.77 -0.76
C LYS A 148 8.47 19.74 0.70
N VAL A 149 8.20 20.91 1.29
CA VAL A 149 7.67 21.00 2.66
C VAL A 149 6.31 20.29 2.75
N ASN A 150 5.37 20.63 1.87
CA ASN A 150 4.05 20.01 1.85
C ASN A 150 4.14 18.49 1.62
N ALA A 151 5.03 18.03 0.75
CA ALA A 151 5.25 16.61 0.50
C ALA A 151 5.73 15.89 1.77
N LYS A 152 6.71 16.46 2.49
CA LYS A 152 7.19 15.89 3.75
C LYS A 152 6.10 15.85 4.80
N GLU A 153 5.32 16.92 4.94
CA GLU A 153 4.24 17.00 5.92
C GLU A 153 3.15 15.96 5.65
N ILE A 154 2.65 15.84 4.42
CA ILE A 154 1.65 14.82 4.07
C ILE A 154 2.25 13.41 4.20
N GLY A 155 3.50 13.20 3.80
CA GLY A 155 4.20 11.94 3.96
C GLY A 155 4.28 11.48 5.42
N ARG A 156 4.41 12.42 6.36
CA ARG A 156 4.39 12.14 7.81
C ARG A 156 3.00 11.75 8.31
N VAL A 157 1.94 12.48 7.94
CA VAL A 157 0.59 12.11 8.39
C VAL A 157 0.12 10.80 7.73
N LEU A 158 0.56 10.50 6.50
CA LEU A 158 0.35 9.20 5.87
C LEU A 158 1.11 8.08 6.58
N TYR A 159 2.33 8.32 7.08
CA TYR A 159 3.04 7.35 7.93
C TYR A 159 2.24 7.03 9.20
N GLU A 160 1.72 8.07 9.87
CA GLU A 160 0.90 7.92 11.08
C GLU A 160 -0.37 7.07 10.83
N LEU A 161 -1.00 7.22 9.66
CA LEU A 161 -2.17 6.44 9.28
C LEU A 161 -1.82 5.00 8.87
N LEU A 162 -0.78 4.82 8.06
CA LEU A 162 -0.57 3.57 7.31
C LEU A 162 0.51 2.66 7.90
N ILE A 163 1.52 3.21 8.57
CA ILE A 163 2.67 2.45 9.07
C ILE A 163 2.68 2.37 10.59
N LYS A 164 2.53 3.51 11.26
CA LYS A 164 2.58 3.60 12.73
C LYS A 164 1.69 2.59 13.46
N PRO A 165 0.45 2.28 13.01
CA PRO A 165 -0.37 1.28 13.69
C PRO A 165 0.25 -0.13 13.68
N MET A 166 1.12 -0.44 12.72
CA MET A 166 1.82 -1.73 12.57
C MET A 166 3.31 -1.65 12.95
N GLU A 167 3.77 -0.57 13.58
CA GLU A 167 5.20 -0.31 13.82
C GLU A 167 5.89 -1.41 14.61
N GLU A 168 5.22 -1.99 15.61
CA GLU A 168 5.72 -3.13 16.38
C GLU A 168 6.01 -4.38 15.51
N GLN A 169 5.27 -4.55 14.42
CA GLN A 169 5.47 -5.65 13.48
C GLN A 169 6.52 -5.33 12.40
N ILE A 170 6.88 -4.06 12.23
CA ILE A 170 7.74 -3.56 11.15
C ILE A 170 9.16 -3.20 11.64
N LYS A 171 9.32 -2.63 12.84
CA LYS A 171 10.56 -1.98 13.30
C LYS A 171 11.81 -2.86 13.21
N ASP A 172 11.68 -4.17 13.47
CA ASP A 172 12.79 -5.13 13.46
C ASP A 172 12.91 -5.91 12.13
N LYS A 173 12.20 -5.48 11.08
CA LYS A 173 12.16 -6.15 9.78
C LYS A 173 12.99 -5.40 8.77
N LYS A 174 13.78 -6.10 7.96
CA LYS A 174 14.52 -5.47 6.85
C LYS A 174 13.67 -5.36 5.60
N ASN A 175 12.78 -6.34 5.37
CA ASN A 175 11.99 -6.43 4.14
C ASN A 175 10.51 -6.17 4.46
N LEU A 176 9.98 -5.11 3.85
CA LEU A 176 8.59 -4.72 3.96
C LEU A 176 7.89 -4.96 2.61
N ILE A 177 6.99 -5.94 2.59
CA ILE A 177 6.18 -6.25 1.41
C ILE A 177 4.81 -5.60 1.59
N ILE A 178 4.48 -4.63 0.75
CA ILE A 178 3.21 -3.91 0.79
C ILE A 178 2.22 -4.54 -0.20
N VAL A 179 1.04 -4.85 0.30
CA VAL A 179 -0.12 -5.25 -0.49
C VAL A 179 -1.14 -4.11 -0.42
N PRO A 180 -1.05 -3.14 -1.34
CA PRO A 180 -1.93 -1.99 -1.30
C PRO A 180 -3.34 -2.37 -1.76
N GLY A 181 -4.35 -1.73 -1.17
CA GLY A 181 -5.74 -1.81 -1.60
C GLY A 181 -6.19 -0.52 -2.26
N GLY A 182 -6.89 -0.61 -3.40
CA GLY A 182 -7.53 0.54 -4.05
C GLY A 182 -6.57 1.71 -4.30
N ILE A 183 -6.94 2.90 -3.82
CA ILE A 183 -6.16 4.13 -4.01
C ILE A 183 -4.76 4.08 -3.38
N LEU A 184 -4.53 3.22 -2.37
CA LEU A 184 -3.20 3.09 -1.75
C LEU A 184 -2.16 2.54 -2.73
N THR A 185 -2.57 2.00 -3.88
CA THR A 185 -1.64 1.62 -4.98
C THR A 185 -0.85 2.82 -5.49
N PHE A 186 -1.38 4.04 -5.34
CA PHE A 186 -0.72 5.27 -5.77
C PHE A 186 0.14 5.92 -4.67
N VAL A 187 0.22 5.31 -3.48
CA VAL A 187 1.07 5.81 -2.39
C VAL A 187 2.47 5.22 -2.56
N PRO A 188 3.50 6.05 -2.81
CA PRO A 188 4.89 5.59 -2.74
C PRO A 188 5.30 5.40 -1.27
N PHE A 189 4.98 4.25 -0.68
CA PHE A 189 5.28 3.96 0.74
C PHE A 189 6.72 4.26 1.17
N GLY A 190 7.70 4.11 0.27
CA GLY A 190 9.09 4.44 0.55
C GLY A 190 9.36 5.92 0.84
N THR A 191 8.47 6.83 0.42
CA THR A 191 8.59 8.27 0.66
C THR A 191 7.81 8.74 1.90
N LEU A 192 7.18 7.82 2.63
CA LEU A 192 6.57 8.13 3.92
C LEU A 192 7.66 8.41 4.95
N ILE A 193 7.39 9.32 5.87
CA ILE A 193 8.38 9.84 6.82
C ILE A 193 7.95 9.50 8.23
N ASP A 194 8.84 8.87 8.98
CA ASP A 194 8.58 8.52 10.37
C ASP A 194 8.64 9.74 11.31
N GLU A 195 8.46 9.48 12.61
CA GLU A 195 8.50 10.53 13.64
C GLU A 195 9.88 11.20 13.78
N ASN A 196 10.94 10.51 13.34
CA ASN A 196 12.33 11.00 13.38
C ASN A 196 12.71 11.78 12.13
N GLY A 197 11.81 11.92 11.16
CA GLY A 197 12.08 12.62 9.91
C GLY A 197 12.80 11.78 8.85
N GLN A 198 12.89 10.46 9.03
CA GLN A 198 13.55 9.54 8.10
C GLN A 198 12.56 8.91 7.13
N TYR A 199 12.95 8.75 5.87
CA TYR A 199 12.12 8.05 4.89
C TYR A 199 12.06 6.55 5.17
N LEU A 200 10.90 5.93 4.95
CA LEU A 200 10.70 4.50 5.20
C LEU A 200 11.69 3.62 4.41
N VAL A 201 12.04 4.04 3.19
CA VAL A 201 13.00 3.33 2.33
C VAL A 201 14.44 3.37 2.87
N GLU A 202 14.78 4.32 3.75
CA GLU A 202 16.10 4.36 4.39
C GLU A 202 16.27 3.23 5.42
N LYS A 203 15.15 2.73 5.98
CA LYS A 203 15.15 1.69 7.02
C LYS A 203 14.83 0.31 6.49
N HIS A 204 13.97 0.24 5.46
CA HIS A 204 13.43 -1.02 4.96
C HIS A 204 13.56 -1.12 3.44
N SER A 205 13.88 -2.32 2.95
CA SER A 205 13.67 -2.68 1.56
C SER A 205 12.18 -2.86 1.32
N ILE A 206 11.61 -2.06 0.40
CA ILE A 206 10.17 -2.04 0.15
C ILE A 206 9.86 -2.68 -1.20
N SER A 207 8.94 -3.64 -1.19
CA SER A 207 8.42 -4.26 -2.40
C SER A 207 6.89 -4.25 -2.40
N TYR A 208 6.30 -4.34 -3.58
CA TYR A 208 4.85 -4.27 -3.76
C TYR A 208 4.36 -5.53 -4.45
N ILE A 209 3.30 -6.14 -3.91
CA ILE A 209 2.61 -7.25 -4.59
C ILE A 209 1.11 -6.99 -4.60
N GLN A 210 0.47 -7.26 -5.74
CA GLN A 210 -0.99 -7.23 -5.84
C GLN A 210 -1.56 -8.49 -5.18
N SER A 211 -2.79 -8.43 -4.66
CA SER A 211 -3.43 -9.55 -3.96
C SER A 211 -3.45 -10.84 -4.80
N LEU A 212 -3.69 -10.73 -6.12
CA LEU A 212 -3.64 -11.86 -7.05
C LEU A 212 -2.24 -12.51 -7.16
N ASP A 213 -1.19 -11.72 -6.99
CA ASP A 213 0.19 -12.20 -7.08
C ASP A 213 0.65 -12.89 -5.80
N ILE A 214 0.07 -12.57 -4.64
CA ILE A 214 0.28 -13.32 -3.38
C ILE A 214 -0.06 -14.80 -3.60
N ARG A 215 -1.18 -15.10 -4.27
CA ARG A 215 -1.56 -16.49 -4.56
C ARG A 215 -0.57 -17.17 -5.49
N LYS A 216 0.03 -16.44 -6.44
CA LYS A 216 1.09 -16.98 -7.29
C LYS A 216 2.37 -17.23 -6.50
N LEU A 217 2.72 -16.36 -5.55
CA LEU A 217 3.86 -16.55 -4.66
C LEU A 217 3.70 -17.84 -3.84
N ILE A 218 2.51 -18.07 -3.28
CA ILE A 218 2.17 -19.31 -2.55
C ILE A 218 2.29 -20.53 -3.47
N ARG A 219 1.71 -20.46 -4.67
CA ARG A 219 1.69 -21.60 -5.60
C ARG A 219 3.05 -21.91 -6.22
N LYS A 220 3.86 -20.90 -6.56
CA LYS A 220 5.17 -21.08 -7.21
C LYS A 220 6.22 -21.68 -6.29
N ARG A 221 6.03 -21.67 -4.97
CA ARG A 221 7.00 -22.26 -4.02
C ARG A 221 6.71 -23.71 -3.64
N LYS A 222 5.62 -24.31 -4.14
CA LYS A 222 5.41 -25.77 -4.14
C LYS A 222 6.12 -26.43 -5.34
N TYR A 223 7.41 -26.15 -5.51
CA TYR A 223 8.25 -26.93 -6.42
C TYR A 223 9.20 -27.79 -5.61
N ASP A 224 9.25 -29.08 -5.95
CA ASP A 224 10.22 -30.05 -5.43
C ASP A 224 11.64 -29.49 -5.46
N GLU A 225 12.42 -29.77 -4.41
CA GLU A 225 13.84 -29.42 -4.30
C GLU A 225 14.69 -30.00 -5.45
N ASP A 226 14.17 -30.99 -6.17
CA ASP A 226 14.83 -31.71 -7.28
C ASP A 226 14.73 -31.05 -8.67
N ARG A 227 14.18 -29.83 -8.79
CA ARG A 227 14.05 -29.20 -10.12
C ARG A 227 15.37 -28.60 -10.61
N LYS A 228 15.95 -29.26 -11.62
CA LYS A 228 17.06 -28.73 -12.43
C LYS A 228 16.69 -27.38 -13.08
N PRO A 229 17.63 -26.43 -13.18
CA PRO A 229 17.38 -25.12 -13.80
C PRO A 229 17.03 -25.29 -15.27
N LEU A 230 15.82 -24.86 -15.64
CA LEU A 230 15.37 -24.84 -17.03
C LEU A 230 15.74 -23.48 -17.65
N LEU A 231 16.65 -23.49 -18.61
CA LEU A 231 17.02 -22.33 -19.41
C LEU A 231 16.35 -22.49 -20.79
N ALA A 232 15.39 -21.63 -21.10
CA ALA A 232 14.72 -21.62 -22.40
C ALA A 232 15.09 -20.34 -23.15
N PHE A 233 15.72 -20.49 -24.31
CA PHE A 233 15.94 -19.41 -25.28
C PHE A 233 14.88 -19.52 -26.38
N GLY A 234 14.14 -18.44 -26.61
CA GLY A 234 13.23 -18.30 -27.75
C GLY A 234 13.93 -17.57 -28.88
N GLY A 235 14.35 -18.29 -29.92
CA GLY A 235 14.81 -17.70 -31.17
C GLY A 235 13.63 -17.61 -32.15
N ALA A 236 12.92 -16.48 -32.16
CA ALA A 236 12.01 -16.19 -33.26
C ALA A 236 12.84 -15.66 -34.44
N ILE A 237 12.84 -16.41 -35.54
CA ILE A 237 13.32 -15.92 -36.84
C ILE A 237 12.09 -15.33 -37.52
N TYR A 238 12.12 -14.04 -37.80
CA TYR A 238 11.13 -13.39 -38.67
C TYR A 238 11.64 -13.51 -40.11
N GLU A 239 10.84 -14.10 -40.99
CA GLU A 239 11.02 -13.91 -42.43
C GLU A 239 10.38 -12.56 -42.79
N ASP A 240 11.19 -11.68 -43.38
CA ASP A 240 10.69 -10.46 -44.03
C ASP A 240 9.98 -10.88 -45.32
N SER A 241 8.66 -10.70 -45.38
CA SER A 241 7.88 -10.75 -46.61
C SER A 241 7.15 -9.42 -46.82
#